data_AF-A0A482WTQ6-F1
#
_entry.id   AF-A0A482WTQ6-F1
#
_cell.length_a   1.000
_cell.length_b   1.000
_cell.length_c   1.000
_cell.angle_alpha   90.00
_cell.angle_beta   90.00
_cell.angle_gamma   90.00
#
_symmetry.space_group_name_H-M   'P 1'
#
loop_
_entity.id
_entity.type
_entity.pdbx_description
1 polymer ?
#
loop_
_entity_poly.entity_id
_entity_poly.type
_entity_poly.pdbx_seq_one_letter_code
_entity_poly.pdbx_strand_id
1 'polypeptide(L)'
;MMSDDDRDIDIESAEKRAHHNALERKRRDHIKDSFSSLRDSVPALQGEKVDNSIDEGRSITRNNHFQASRAQILKKAADYIQFMRRKNSAHQQDIDDLRRQNSLLESQIRTLEKSKATGNFAADPNDLESGYPHESESDPSDSDARSARKTKKLKVSSGL
;
A
#
# COMPACT_ATOMS: atom_id res chain seq x y z
N MET A 1 7.01 -38.42 60.45
CA MET A 1 6.17 -38.89 59.33
C MET A 1 5.22 -37.75 59.01
N MET A 2 5.22 -37.21 57.78
CA MET A 2 4.21 -36.24 57.37
C MET A 2 2.88 -36.98 57.19
N SER A 3 1.82 -36.44 57.79
CA SER A 3 0.47 -36.99 57.74
C SER A 3 0.00 -37.08 56.28
N ASP A 4 -0.87 -38.04 55.94
CA ASP A 4 -1.44 -38.13 54.59
C ASP A 4 -2.17 -36.82 54.20
N ASP A 5 -2.86 -36.18 55.17
CA ASP A 5 -3.54 -34.89 54.97
C ASP A 5 -2.59 -33.73 54.59
N ASP A 6 -1.37 -33.72 55.13
CA ASP A 6 -0.37 -32.68 54.83
C ASP A 6 0.20 -32.85 53.40
N ARG A 7 0.26 -34.10 52.90
CA ARG A 7 0.73 -34.41 51.54
C ARG A 7 -0.29 -34.00 50.48
N ASP A 8 -1.57 -34.16 50.76
CA ASP A 8 -2.63 -33.79 49.82
C ASP A 8 -2.74 -32.28 49.63
N ILE A 9 -2.52 -31.49 50.69
CA ILE A 9 -2.49 -30.01 50.62
C ILE A 9 -1.31 -29.52 49.76
N ASP A 10 -0.14 -30.14 49.89
CA ASP A 10 1.04 -29.78 49.11
C ASP A 10 0.90 -30.14 47.62
N ILE A 11 0.25 -31.28 47.32
CA ILE A 11 -0.07 -31.69 45.94
C ILE A 11 -1.06 -30.70 45.31
N GLU A 12 -2.13 -30.31 46.01
CA GLU A 12 -3.10 -29.35 45.50
C GLU A 12 -2.48 -27.96 45.22
N SER A 13 -1.54 -27.53 46.07
CA SER A 13 -0.75 -26.30 45.88
C SER A 13 0.17 -26.39 44.66
N ALA A 14 0.81 -27.55 44.46
CA ALA A 14 1.65 -27.81 43.30
C ALA A 14 0.85 -27.82 41.99
N GLU A 15 -0.34 -28.41 41.99
CA GLU A 15 -1.26 -28.43 40.85
C GLU A 15 -1.75 -27.02 40.49
N LYS A 16 -2.14 -26.21 41.48
CA LYS A 16 -2.49 -24.79 41.27
C LYS A 16 -1.34 -24.00 40.63
N ARG A 17 -0.10 -24.23 41.08
CA ARG A 17 1.11 -23.61 40.50
C ARG A 17 1.37 -24.08 39.07
N ALA A 18 1.20 -25.37 38.79
CA ALA A 18 1.37 -25.95 37.46
C ALA A 18 0.34 -25.39 36.46
N HIS A 19 -0.93 -25.33 36.86
CA HIS A 19 -2.02 -24.76 36.06
C HIS A 19 -1.78 -23.27 35.77
N HIS A 20 -1.39 -22.48 36.79
CA HIS A 20 -1.03 -21.08 36.61
C HIS A 20 0.14 -20.91 35.61
N ASN A 21 1.18 -21.73 35.73
CA ASN A 21 2.32 -21.72 34.80
C ASN A 21 1.91 -22.09 33.37
N ALA A 22 0.95 -23.00 33.20
CA ALA A 22 0.42 -23.38 31.90
C ALA A 22 -0.36 -22.23 31.25
N LEU A 23 -1.23 -21.54 32.00
CA LEU A 23 -1.96 -20.37 31.53
C LEU A 23 -1.01 -19.24 31.12
N GLU A 24 0.02 -18.99 31.92
CA GLU A 24 0.99 -17.95 31.67
C GLU A 24 1.82 -18.23 30.41
N ARG A 25 2.19 -19.50 30.15
CA ARG A 25 2.81 -19.91 28.88
C ARG A 25 1.90 -19.59 27.70
N LYS A 26 0.63 -20.00 27.76
CA LYS A 26 -0.37 -19.72 26.71
C LYS A 26 -0.51 -18.21 26.45
N ARG A 27 -0.56 -17.39 27.50
CA ARG A 27 -0.59 -15.92 27.37
C ARG A 27 0.65 -15.38 26.68
N ARG A 28 1.84 -15.86 27.04
CA ARG A 28 3.10 -15.43 26.40
C ARG A 28 3.19 -15.80 24.93
N ASP A 29 2.67 -16.97 24.55
CA ASP A 29 2.63 -17.41 23.16
C ASP A 29 1.71 -16.49 22.34
N HIS A 30 0.51 -16.16 22.84
CA HIS A 30 -0.37 -15.19 22.17
C HIS A 30 0.28 -13.80 22.00
N ILE A 31 1.01 -13.33 23.01
CA ILE A 31 1.75 -12.06 22.93
C ILE A 31 2.85 -12.16 21.87
N LYS A 32 3.59 -13.28 21.82
CA LYS A 32 4.64 -13.52 20.84
C LYS A 32 4.09 -13.49 19.41
N ASP A 33 2.93 -14.10 19.18
CA ASP A 33 2.24 -14.07 17.89
C ASP A 33 1.81 -12.65 17.53
N SER A 34 1.25 -11.90 18.48
CA SER A 34 0.88 -10.49 18.29
C SER A 34 2.09 -9.61 17.90
N PHE A 35 3.26 -9.84 18.52
CA PHE A 35 4.50 -9.15 18.15
C PHE A 35 4.96 -9.52 16.73
N SER A 36 4.77 -10.77 16.32
CA SER A 36 5.10 -11.23 14.97
C SER A 36 4.22 -10.53 13.93
N SER A 37 2.89 -10.49 14.15
CA SER A 37 1.95 -9.75 13.30
C SER A 37 2.24 -8.25 13.26
N LEU A 38 2.61 -7.65 14.38
CA LEU A 38 2.98 -6.23 14.44
C LEU A 38 4.25 -5.94 13.65
N ARG A 39 5.30 -6.77 13.81
CA ARG A 39 6.54 -6.65 13.02
C ARG A 39 6.25 -6.71 11.53
N ASP A 40 5.43 -7.67 11.12
CA ASP A 40 5.10 -7.89 9.72
C ASP A 40 4.18 -6.80 9.15
N SER A 41 3.58 -5.93 9.97
CA SER A 41 2.78 -4.78 9.53
C SER A 41 3.59 -3.49 9.39
N VAL A 42 4.84 -3.47 9.86
CA VAL A 42 5.70 -2.28 9.84
C VAL A 42 6.75 -2.44 8.73
N PRO A 43 6.70 -1.65 7.64
CA PRO A 43 7.58 -1.83 6.49
C PRO A 43 9.07 -1.79 6.81
N ALA A 44 9.49 -0.96 7.76
CA ALA A 44 10.89 -0.86 8.18
C ALA A 44 11.43 -2.10 8.90
N LEU A 45 10.57 -3.05 9.25
CA LEU A 45 10.91 -4.33 9.89
C LEU A 45 10.70 -5.53 8.94
N GLN A 46 10.02 -5.31 7.81
CA GLN A 46 9.84 -6.30 6.75
C GLN A 46 11.15 -6.40 5.93
N GLY A 47 12.05 -7.30 6.29
CA GLY A 47 13.31 -7.48 5.55
C GLY A 47 14.51 -7.90 6.39
N GLU A 48 14.40 -7.86 7.71
CA GLU A 48 15.38 -8.49 8.62
C GLU A 48 15.17 -10.02 8.65
N LYS A 49 14.96 -10.62 7.47
CA LYS A 49 14.75 -12.06 7.31
C LYS A 49 16.10 -12.75 7.23
N VAL A 50 16.37 -13.49 8.30
CA VAL A 50 16.75 -14.90 8.26
C VAL A 50 17.72 -15.25 7.12
N ASP A 51 19.02 -15.07 7.38
CA ASP A 51 20.03 -15.85 6.70
C ASP A 51 19.84 -17.32 7.10
N ASN A 52 18.94 -17.99 6.38
CA ASN A 52 18.84 -19.45 6.34
C ASN A 52 19.96 -19.99 5.42
N SER A 53 21.19 -19.53 5.59
CA SER A 53 22.36 -20.28 5.13
C SER A 53 22.36 -21.59 5.91
N ILE A 54 21.93 -22.64 5.22
CA ILE A 54 22.06 -24.03 5.60
C ILE A 54 23.51 -24.27 6.03
N ASP A 55 23.73 -24.38 7.33
CA ASP A 55 24.97 -24.94 7.89
C ASP A 55 24.55 -26.11 8.77
N GLU A 56 24.54 -27.29 8.15
CA GLU A 56 24.41 -28.56 8.86
C GLU A 56 25.57 -28.67 9.85
N GLY A 57 25.27 -28.38 11.12
CA GLY A 57 26.15 -28.77 12.21
C GLY A 57 26.86 -27.65 12.94
N ARG A 58 26.16 -26.61 13.41
CA ARG A 58 26.59 -25.97 14.67
C ARG A 58 25.54 -25.12 15.39
N SER A 59 25.32 -25.50 16.65
CA SER A 59 24.97 -24.67 17.81
C SER A 59 23.51 -24.71 18.30
N ILE A 60 23.31 -25.44 19.41
CA ILE A 60 22.15 -25.38 20.33
C ILE A 60 22.12 -24.03 21.10
N THR A 61 22.98 -23.06 20.76
CA THR A 61 23.00 -21.72 21.36
C THR A 61 23.33 -20.67 20.31
N ARG A 62 22.42 -20.42 19.37
CA ARG A 62 22.38 -19.10 18.69
C ARG A 62 21.21 -18.32 19.26
N ASN A 63 21.53 -17.44 20.20
CA ASN A 63 20.61 -16.45 20.70
C ASN A 63 20.02 -15.66 19.52
N ASN A 64 18.69 -15.57 19.51
CA ASN A 64 17.82 -14.91 18.55
C ASN A 64 18.19 -13.43 18.32
N HIS A 65 19.23 -13.14 17.54
CA HIS A 65 19.60 -11.79 17.12
C HIS A 65 19.22 -11.48 15.66
N PHE A 66 18.47 -12.38 15.01
CA PHE A 66 18.00 -12.22 13.62
C PHE A 66 16.52 -11.83 13.51
N GLN A 67 15.90 -11.39 14.62
CA GLN A 67 14.55 -10.84 14.61
C GLN A 67 14.54 -9.57 15.46
N ALA A 68 14.08 -8.45 14.91
CA ALA A 68 13.89 -7.18 15.62
C ALA A 68 13.38 -7.40 17.06
N SER A 69 14.10 -6.85 18.04
CA SER A 69 13.74 -6.98 19.45
C SER A 69 12.35 -6.40 19.72
N ARG A 70 11.65 -6.90 20.76
CA ARG A 70 10.33 -6.37 21.14
C ARG A 70 10.32 -4.85 21.30
N ALA A 71 11.37 -4.28 21.90
CA ALA A 71 11.52 -2.83 22.05
C ALA A 71 11.67 -2.12 20.70
N GLN A 72 12.44 -2.67 19.76
CA GLN A 72 12.56 -2.13 18.41
C GLN A 72 11.24 -2.21 17.64
N ILE A 73 10.50 -3.32 17.76
CA ILE A 73 9.18 -3.47 17.14
C ILE A 73 8.24 -2.36 17.61
N LEU A 74 8.17 -2.14 18.93
CA LEU A 74 7.34 -1.07 19.51
C LEU A 74 7.77 0.31 19.03
N LYS A 75 9.08 0.60 19.06
CA LYS A 75 9.62 1.89 18.62
C LYS A 75 9.29 2.17 17.14
N LYS A 76 9.60 1.22 16.25
CA LYS A 76 9.36 1.37 14.81
C LYS A 76 7.86 1.43 14.48
N ALA A 77 7.02 0.70 15.21
CA ALA A 77 5.56 0.79 15.06
C ALA A 77 5.05 2.19 15.44
N ALA A 78 5.52 2.75 16.57
CA ALA A 78 5.15 4.10 16.99
C ALA A 78 5.59 5.16 15.97
N ASP A 79 6.84 5.07 15.49
CA ASP A 79 7.36 5.95 14.45
C ASP A 79 6.53 5.85 13.16
N TYR A 80 6.17 4.63 12.76
CA TYR A 80 5.39 4.39 11.54
C TYR A 80 3.96 4.95 11.66
N ILE A 81 3.30 4.80 12.80
CA ILE A 81 1.98 5.41 13.04
C ILE A 81 2.06 6.94 12.91
N GLN A 82 3.06 7.57 13.52
CA GLN A 82 3.23 9.03 13.44
C GLN A 82 3.54 9.49 12.01
N PHE A 83 4.38 8.75 11.29
CA PHE A 83 4.66 9.00 9.89
C PHE A 83 3.39 8.90 9.04
N MET A 84 2.63 7.81 9.16
CA MET A 84 1.40 7.59 8.39
C MET A 84 0.33 8.64 8.70
N ARG A 85 0.22 9.09 9.96
CA ARG A 85 -0.68 10.21 10.32
C ARG A 85 -0.33 11.50 9.56
N ARG A 86 0.94 11.90 9.55
CA ARG A 86 1.41 13.09 8.82
C ARG A 86 1.19 12.93 7.32
N LYS A 87 1.54 11.76 6.77
CA LYS A 87 1.37 11.45 5.35
C LYS A 87 -0.10 11.50 4.91
N ASN A 88 -1.00 10.90 5.70
CA ASN A 88 -2.44 10.94 5.40
C ASN A 88 -3.00 12.36 5.47
N SER A 89 -2.52 13.19 6.41
CA SER A 89 -2.91 14.61 6.48
C SER A 89 -2.48 15.40 5.24
N ALA A 90 -1.26 15.17 4.75
CA ALA A 90 -0.78 15.81 3.52
C ALA A 90 -1.61 15.37 2.32
N HIS A 91 -1.86 14.07 2.17
CA HIS A 91 -2.73 13.56 1.10
C HIS A 91 -4.15 14.11 1.17
N GLN A 92 -4.70 14.30 2.38
CA GLN A 92 -6.02 14.92 2.53
C GLN A 92 -6.02 16.37 2.05
N GLN A 93 -4.97 17.12 2.36
CA GLN A 93 -4.79 18.48 1.85
C GLN A 93 -4.69 18.51 0.32
N ASP A 94 -3.88 17.63 -0.27
CA ASP A 94 -3.76 17.51 -1.73
C ASP A 94 -5.12 17.21 -2.39
N ILE A 95 -5.91 16.30 -1.79
CA ILE A 95 -7.26 15.97 -2.25
C ILE A 95 -8.16 17.20 -2.22
N ASP A 96 -8.11 18.00 -1.15
CA ASP A 96 -8.97 19.16 -0.99
C ASP A 96 -8.58 20.30 -1.94
N ASP A 97 -7.29 20.50 -2.18
CA ASP A 97 -6.78 21.46 -3.16
C ASP A 97 -7.18 21.07 -4.59
N LEU A 98 -7.04 19.79 -4.96
CA LEU A 98 -7.48 19.28 -6.26
C LEU A 98 -8.99 19.40 -6.45
N ARG A 99 -9.79 19.14 -5.40
CA ARG A 99 -11.24 19.33 -5.44
C ARG A 99 -11.62 20.80 -5.67
N ARG A 100 -10.92 21.75 -5.02
CA ARG A 100 -11.13 23.19 -5.25
C ARG A 100 -10.78 23.57 -6.68
N GLN A 101 -9.64 23.10 -7.20
CA GLN A 101 -9.23 23.37 -8.58
C GLN A 101 -10.24 22.82 -9.58
N ASN A 102 -10.68 21.57 -9.40
CA ASN A 102 -11.71 20.96 -10.25
C ASN A 102 -13.01 21.77 -10.22
N SER A 103 -13.46 22.21 -9.04
CA SER A 103 -14.66 23.04 -8.92
C SER A 103 -14.55 24.36 -9.69
N LEU A 104 -13.38 25.01 -9.67
CA LEU A 104 -13.15 26.24 -10.44
C LEU A 104 -13.16 25.97 -11.94
N LEU A 105 -12.51 24.90 -12.39
CA LEU A 105 -12.49 24.50 -13.80
C LEU A 105 -13.89 24.13 -14.29
N GLU A 106 -14.67 23.39 -13.52
CA GLU A 106 -16.07 23.06 -13.83
C GLU A 106 -16.93 24.32 -13.96
N SER A 107 -16.73 25.33 -13.10
CA SER A 107 -17.41 26.62 -13.19
C SER A 107 -17.05 27.40 -14.46
N GLN A 108 -15.77 27.40 -14.83
CA GLN A 108 -15.28 28.02 -16.06
C GLN A 108 -15.85 27.34 -17.30
N ILE A 109 -15.79 26.00 -17.35
CA ILE A 109 -16.39 25.19 -18.43
C ILE A 109 -17.87 25.53 -18.59
N ARG A 110 -18.63 25.53 -17.49
CA ARG A 110 -20.06 25.86 -17.52
C ARG A 110 -20.33 27.28 -18.04
N THR A 111 -19.48 28.24 -17.70
CA THR A 111 -19.61 29.63 -18.17
C THR A 111 -19.31 29.75 -19.66
N LEU A 112 -18.25 29.09 -20.13
CA LEU A 112 -17.89 29.04 -21.54
C LEU A 112 -18.95 28.33 -22.37
N GLU A 113 -19.45 27.19 -21.90
CA GLU A 113 -20.55 26.45 -22.53
C GLU A 113 -21.81 27.31 -22.65
N LYS A 114 -22.17 28.06 -21.60
CA LYS A 114 -23.28 29.04 -21.66
C LYS A 114 -23.03 30.11 -22.72
N SER A 115 -21.85 30.73 -22.73
CA SER A 115 -21.51 31.79 -23.70
C SER A 115 -21.50 31.30 -25.15
N LYS A 116 -21.08 30.05 -25.38
CA LYS A 116 -21.12 29.39 -26.69
C LYS A 116 -22.56 29.08 -27.11
N ALA A 117 -23.40 28.64 -26.18
CA ALA A 117 -24.81 28.36 -26.43
C ALA A 117 -25.65 29.63 -26.69
N THR A 118 -25.31 30.76 -26.06
CA THR A 118 -25.96 32.07 -26.32
C THR A 118 -25.45 32.78 -27.57
N GLY A 119 -24.49 32.21 -28.32
CA GLY A 119 -24.07 32.72 -29.63
C GLY A 119 -23.36 34.08 -29.60
N ASN A 120 -22.94 34.58 -28.43
CA ASN A 120 -22.38 35.92 -28.29
C ASN A 120 -20.86 35.93 -28.54
N PHE A 121 -20.44 35.63 -29.77
CA PHE A 121 -19.09 35.97 -30.25
C PHE A 121 -19.05 37.48 -30.52
N ALA A 122 -18.63 38.26 -29.53
CA ALA A 122 -18.08 39.60 -29.81
C ALA A 122 -16.68 39.40 -30.41
N ALA A 123 -16.63 38.94 -31.66
CA ALA A 123 -15.45 39.04 -32.50
C ALA A 123 -15.48 40.44 -33.15
N ASP A 124 -14.49 41.23 -32.76
CA ASP A 124 -14.13 42.56 -33.25
C ASP A 124 -14.20 42.66 -34.80
N PRO A 125 -14.84 43.68 -35.40
CA PRO A 125 -14.94 43.82 -36.86
C PRO A 125 -13.70 44.47 -37.52
N ASN A 126 -12.59 44.68 -36.82
CA ASN A 126 -11.38 45.28 -37.37
C ASN A 126 -10.23 44.27 -37.52
N ASP A 127 -10.27 43.41 -38.54
CA ASP A 127 -9.06 43.02 -39.28
C ASP A 127 -9.43 42.41 -40.64
N LEU A 128 -9.76 43.28 -41.59
CA LEU A 128 -9.71 42.95 -43.01
C LEU A 128 -8.24 43.08 -43.45
N GLU A 129 -7.76 42.09 -44.22
CA GLU A 129 -6.77 42.21 -45.32
C GLU A 129 -5.56 41.27 -45.23
N SER A 130 -5.66 40.10 -45.88
CA SER A 130 -4.64 39.65 -46.83
C SER A 130 -5.22 38.51 -47.67
N GLY A 131 -5.47 38.80 -48.94
CA GLY A 131 -6.16 37.92 -49.87
C GLY A 131 -5.27 36.84 -50.47
N TYR A 132 -5.88 35.72 -50.81
CA TYR A 132 -5.52 34.89 -51.96
C TYR A 132 -6.77 34.11 -52.42
N PRO A 133 -7.37 34.46 -53.57
CA PRO A 133 -8.31 33.59 -54.24
C PRO A 133 -7.56 32.71 -55.24
N HIS A 134 -7.72 31.39 -55.16
CA HIS A 134 -7.69 30.54 -56.34
C HIS A 134 -8.51 29.27 -56.12
N GLU A 135 -9.76 29.35 -56.55
CA GLU A 135 -10.59 28.24 -56.95
C GLU A 135 -9.97 27.41 -58.08
N SER A 136 -9.88 26.08 -57.93
CA SER A 136 -10.25 25.16 -59.02
C SER A 136 -10.45 23.73 -58.52
N GLU A 137 -11.40 23.07 -59.16
CA GLU A 137 -12.16 21.90 -58.73
C GLU A 137 -11.50 20.55 -59.09
N SER A 138 -12.12 19.48 -58.54
CA SER A 138 -12.22 18.09 -59.08
C SER A 138 -11.07 17.12 -58.76
N ASP A 139 -11.22 15.82 -58.47
CA ASP A 139 -12.26 14.89 -57.93
C ASP A 139 -11.47 13.56 -57.61
N PRO A 140 -12.01 12.37 -57.27
CA PRO A 140 -11.53 11.53 -56.19
C PRO A 140 -10.73 10.30 -56.67
N SER A 141 -9.90 9.70 -55.81
CA SER A 141 -9.40 8.34 -56.05
C SER A 141 -9.44 7.50 -54.78
N ASP A 142 -10.41 6.60 -54.81
CA ASP A 142 -10.63 5.43 -53.97
C ASP A 142 -9.45 4.46 -54.05
N SER A 143 -8.91 4.02 -52.91
CA SER A 143 -8.68 2.59 -52.66
C SER A 143 -8.03 2.29 -51.30
N ASP A 144 -8.70 1.37 -50.62
CA ASP A 144 -8.22 0.35 -49.69
C ASP A 144 -7.93 0.69 -48.22
N ALA A 145 -9.01 0.55 -47.45
CA ALA A 145 -8.96 0.11 -46.07
C ALA A 145 -8.23 -1.23 -45.93
N ARG A 146 -7.20 -1.30 -45.05
CA ARG A 146 -6.95 -2.53 -44.29
C ARG A 146 -6.14 -2.33 -43.01
N SER A 147 -6.89 -2.39 -41.92
CA SER A 147 -6.51 -2.71 -40.56
C SER A 147 -5.52 -3.89 -40.47
N ALA A 148 -4.43 -3.74 -39.71
CA ALA A 148 -3.74 -4.87 -39.08
C ALA A 148 -2.87 -4.43 -37.88
N ARG A 149 -3.47 -4.49 -36.69
CA ARG A 149 -2.75 -4.60 -35.41
C ARG A 149 -1.91 -5.90 -35.40
N LYS A 150 -0.66 -5.86 -34.95
CA LYS A 150 0.07 -7.06 -34.48
C LYS A 150 0.80 -6.80 -33.16
N THR A 151 0.19 -7.29 -32.09
CA THR A 151 0.87 -7.71 -30.85
C THR A 151 1.13 -9.23 -30.92
N LYS A 152 2.20 -9.71 -30.26
CA LYS A 152 2.46 -11.09 -29.73
C LYS A 152 3.98 -11.28 -29.54
N LYS A 153 4.55 -12.01 -28.56
CA LYS A 153 4.12 -12.70 -27.32
C LYS A 153 5.40 -13.16 -26.58
N LEU A 154 5.26 -13.40 -25.28
CA LEU A 154 6.25 -13.96 -24.34
C LEU A 154 6.69 -15.38 -24.72
N LYS A 155 7.96 -15.72 -24.42
CA LYS A 155 8.54 -17.07 -24.55
C LYS A 155 8.68 -17.70 -23.15
N VAL A 156 8.01 -18.83 -22.95
CA VAL A 156 8.15 -19.73 -21.80
C VAL A 156 9.03 -20.89 -22.25
N SER A 157 10.10 -21.19 -21.52
CA SER A 157 10.93 -22.39 -21.72
C SER A 157 10.77 -23.32 -20.53
N SER A 158 10.22 -24.50 -20.80
CA SER A 158 10.09 -25.64 -19.91
C SER A 158 11.05 -26.75 -20.36
N GLY A 159 11.80 -27.31 -19.42
CA GLY A 159 12.26 -28.70 -19.42
C GLY A 159 13.58 -29.00 -20.14
N LEU A 160 14.59 -29.41 -19.37
CA LEU A 160 15.00 -30.80 -19.19
C LEU A 160 15.57 -30.97 -17.78
#